data_AF-A0A358U3D6-F1
#
_entry.id   AF-A0A358U3D6-F1
#
_cell.length_a   1.000
_cell.length_b   1.000
_cell.length_c   1.000
_cell.angle_alpha   90.00
_cell.angle_beta   90.00
_cell.angle_gamma   90.00
#
_symmetry.space_group_name_H-M   'P 1'
#
loop_
_entity.id
_entity.type
_entity.pdbx_description
1 polymer ?
#
loop_
_entity_poly.entity_id
_entity_poly.type
_entity_poly.pdbx_seq_one_letter_code
_entity_poly.pdbx_strand_id
1 'polypeptide(L)' 'HNLTRMVELLELEGLRDRFLLIAGGPRINYELAKELGYDAGFGPGTYAEDVASFVLDRVLARSNKD' A
#
# COMPACT_ATOMS: atom_id res chain seq x y z
N HIS A 1 11.63 1.94 10.12
CA HIS A 1 12.90 1.57 9.46
C HIS A 1 12.69 0.71 8.22
N ASN A 2 12.24 -0.55 8.33
CA ASN A 2 12.16 -1.43 7.16
C ASN A 2 11.13 -0.98 6.11
N LEU A 3 9.94 -0.56 6.55
CA LEU A 3 8.87 -0.10 5.64
C LEU A 3 9.28 1.17 4.90
N THR A 4 9.83 2.16 5.61
CA THR A 4 10.38 3.39 5.01
C THR A 4 11.49 3.08 3.99
N ARG A 5 12.44 2.20 4.36
CA ARG A 5 13.52 1.79 3.46
C ARG A 5 13.02 1.13 2.18
N MET A 6 11.95 0.33 2.25
CA MET A 6 11.36 -0.29 1.07
C MET A 6 10.84 0.78 0.09
N VAL A 7 10.15 1.80 0.61
CA VAL A 7 9.64 2.92 -0.19
C VAL A 7 10.79 3.69 -0.82
N GLU A 8 11.81 4.03 -0.04
CA GLU A 8 13.03 4.70 -0.54
C GLU A 8 13.69 3.92 -1.69
N LEU A 9 13.83 2.59 -1.55
CA LEU A 9 14.41 1.74 -2.60
C LEU A 9 13.55 1.74 -3.87
N LEU A 10 12.23 1.64 -3.73
CA LEU A 10 11.32 1.67 -4.88
C LEU A 10 11.34 3.03 -5.58
N GLU A 11 11.47 4.13 -4.84
CA GLU A 11 11.61 5.47 -5.41
C GLU A 11 12.94 5.64 -6.14
N LEU A 12 14.05 5.20 -5.53
CA LEU A 12 15.38 5.27 -6.14
C LEU A 12 15.48 4.50 -7.46
N GLU A 13 14.84 3.33 -7.53
CA GLU A 13 14.80 2.51 -8.75
C GLU A 13 13.73 2.98 -9.76
N GLY A 14 12.95 4.03 -9.44
CA GLY A 14 11.86 4.51 -10.29
C GLY A 14 10.70 3.52 -10.44
N LEU A 15 10.54 2.61 -9.48
CA LEU A 15 9.57 1.52 -9.51
C LEU A 15 8.34 1.79 -8.64
N ARG A 16 8.32 2.85 -7.83
CA ARG A 16 7.25 3.11 -6.84
C ARG A 16 5.84 3.10 -7.44
N ASP A 17 5.67 3.69 -8.62
CA ASP A 17 4.35 3.81 -9.26
C ASP A 17 3.89 2.52 -9.96
N ARG A 18 4.81 1.57 -10.20
CA ARG A 18 4.50 0.29 -10.84
C ARG A 18 3.72 -0.65 -9.94
N PHE A 19 3.75 -0.43 -8.63
CA PHE A 19 3.13 -1.30 -7.65
C PHE A 19 2.03 -0.59 -6.87
N LEU A 20 1.08 -1.38 -6.38
CA LEU A 20 0.25 -0.99 -5.24
C LEU A 20 0.96 -1.49 -3.98
N LEU A 21 1.51 -0.58 -3.20
CA LEU A 21 2.33 -0.91 -2.05
C LEU A 21 1.47 -0.83 -0.78
N ILE A 22 1.17 -1.98 -0.20
CA ILE A 22 0.37 -2.09 1.02
C ILE A 22 1.16 -2.78 2.13
N ALA A 23 0.85 -2.44 3.39
CA ALA A 23 1.48 -3.04 4.56
C ALA A 23 0.44 -3.62 5.51
N GLY A 24 0.82 -4.61 6.31
CA GLY A 24 -0.05 -5.18 7.33
C GLY A 24 0.69 -5.60 8.58
N GLY A 25 -0.05 -5.70 9.69
CA GLY A 25 0.49 -6.23 10.95
C GLY A 25 -0.23 -5.70 12.19
N PRO A 26 0.05 -6.28 13.37
CA PRO A 26 -0.66 -5.94 14.60
C PRO A 26 -0.46 -4.51 15.10
N ARG A 27 0.54 -3.79 14.57
CA ARG A 27 0.85 -2.39 14.88
C ARG A 27 0.75 -1.47 13.64
N ILE A 28 0.12 -1.95 12.57
CA ILE A 28 -0.11 -1.16 11.36
C ILE A 28 -1.57 -0.74 11.33
N ASN A 29 -1.82 0.53 10.98
CA ASN A 29 -3.12 1.03 10.62
C ASN A 29 -3.02 1.80 9.29
N TYR A 30 -4.17 2.22 8.76
CA TYR A 30 -4.26 2.87 7.46
C TYR A 30 -3.44 4.17 7.39
N GLU A 31 -3.58 5.06 8.38
CA GLU A 31 -2.90 6.36 8.40
C GLU A 31 -1.39 6.23 8.54
N LEU A 32 -0.91 5.37 9.45
CA LEU A 32 0.52 5.12 9.63
C LEU A 32 1.17 4.62 8.34
N ALA A 33 0.51 3.70 7.62
CA ALA A 33 1.07 3.21 6.37
C ALA A 33 1.18 4.32 5.32
N LYS A 34 0.17 5.19 5.22
CA LYS A 34 0.19 6.33 4.30
C LYS A 34 1.27 7.36 4.64
N GLU A 35 1.46 7.67 5.93
CA GLU A 35 2.55 8.54 6.38
C GLU A 35 3.93 7.99 5.99
N LEU A 36 4.08 6.66 5.92
CA LEU A 36 5.31 5.99 5.50
C LEU A 36 5.47 5.87 3.97
N GLY A 37 4.51 6.32 3.17
CA GLY A 37 4.54 6.27 1.71
C GLY A 37 3.87 5.04 1.07
N TYR A 38 3.11 4.27 1.84
CA TYR A 38 2.30 3.16 1.34
C TYR A 38 0.92 3.65 0.89
N ASP A 39 0.25 2.85 0.06
CA ASP A 39 -1.09 3.15 -0.47
C ASP A 39 -2.21 2.82 0.52
N ALA A 40 -1.97 1.84 1.41
CA ALA A 40 -2.83 1.47 2.54
C ALA A 40 -2.11 0.62 3.59
N GLY A 41 -2.67 0.60 4.80
CA GLY A 41 -2.25 -0.24 5.92
C GLY A 41 -3.40 -1.06 6.49
N PHE A 42 -3.13 -2.32 6.83
CA PHE A 42 -4.11 -3.29 7.31
C PHE A 42 -3.74 -3.85 8.69
N GLY A 43 -4.57 -3.55 9.68
CA GLY A 43 -4.35 -3.91 11.08
C GLY A 43 -5.13 -5.14 11.54
N PRO A 44 -5.15 -5.42 12.86
CA PRO A 44 -6.00 -6.46 13.43
C PRO A 44 -7.47 -6.31 13.00
N GLY A 45 -8.12 -7.43 12.69
CA GLY A 45 -9.51 -7.45 12.22
C GLY A 45 -9.67 -7.21 10.71
N THR A 46 -8.57 -7.07 9.96
CA THR A 46 -8.63 -7.08 8.49
C THR A 46 -8.64 -8.53 7.98
N TYR A 47 -9.54 -8.81 7.03
CA TYR A 47 -9.64 -10.08 6.33
C TYR A 47 -9.18 -9.97 4.87
N ALA A 48 -9.10 -11.11 4.18
CA ALA A 48 -8.61 -11.15 2.80
C ALA A 48 -9.52 -10.35 1.85
N GLU A 49 -10.83 -10.37 2.07
CA GLU A 49 -11.82 -9.62 1.31
C GLU A 49 -11.64 -8.09 1.42
N ASP A 50 -11.26 -7.58 2.59
CA ASP A 50 -11.01 -6.14 2.79
C ASP A 50 -9.81 -5.67 1.93
N VAL A 51 -8.74 -6.47 1.95
CA VAL A 51 -7.54 -6.21 1.15
C VAL A 51 -7.86 -6.33 -0.34
N ALA A 52 -8.59 -7.38 -0.75
CA ALA A 52 -8.96 -7.60 -2.14
C ALA A 52 -9.86 -6.47 -2.68
N SER A 53 -10.83 -6.01 -1.90
CA SER A 53 -11.69 -4.87 -2.26
C SER A 53 -10.86 -3.61 -2.51
N PHE A 54 -9.94 -3.29 -1.59
CA PHE A 54 -9.04 -2.15 -1.77
C PHE A 54 -8.17 -2.27 -3.02
N VAL A 55 -7.57 -3.44 -3.27
CA VAL A 55 -6.73 -3.68 -4.46
C VAL A 55 -7.54 -3.47 -5.73
N LEU A 56 -8.75 -4.05 -5.80
CA LEU A 56 -9.63 -3.92 -6.96
C LEU A 56 -9.97 -2.45 -7.24
N ASP A 57 -10.42 -1.72 -6.22
CA ASP A 57 -10.78 -0.30 -6.35
C ASP A 57 -9.60 0.55 -6.87
N ARG A 58 -8.39 0.28 -6.35
CA ARG A 58 -7.18 1.01 -6.76
C ARG A 58 -6.70 0.67 -8.15
N VAL A 59 -6.77 -0.60 -8.55
CA VAL A 59 -6.41 -1.03 -9.90
C VAL A 59 -7.37 -0.40 -10.92
N LEU A 60 -8.68 -0.47 -10.68
CA LEU A 60 -9.69 0.16 -11.54
C LEU A 60 -9.48 1.67 -11.65
N ALA A 61 -9.19 2.36 -10.54
CA ALA A 61 -8.89 3.79 -10.55
C ALA A 61 -7.62 4.15 -11.34
N ARG A 62 -6.64 3.24 -11.43
CA ARG A 62 -5.43 3.43 -12.25
C ARG A 62 -5.67 3.10 -13.72
N SER A 63 -6.55 2.14 -14.03
CA SER A 63 -6.90 1.76 -15.40
C SER A 63 -7.78 2.78 -16.11
N ASN A 64 -8.60 3.54 -15.38
CA ASN A 64 -9.47 4.57 -15.97
C ASN A 64 -8.76 5.92 -16.22
N LYS A 65 -7.42 5.95 -16.17
CA LYS A 65 -6.62 7.16 -16.41
C LYS A 65 -6.09 7.30 -17.85
N ASP A 66 -6.59 6.46 -18.75
CA ASP A 66 -6.36 6.55 -20.21
C ASP A 66 -7.48 7.35 -20.91
#